data_AF-A0A0S3SZA7-F1
#
_entry.id   AF-A0A0S3SZA7-F1
#
_cell.length_a   1.000
_cell.length_b   1.000
_cell.length_c   1.000
_cell.angle_alpha   90.00
_cell.angle_beta   90.00
_cell.angle_gamma   90.00
#
_symmetry.space_group_name_H-M   'P 1'
#
loop_
_entity.id
_entity.type
_entity.pdbx_description
1 polymer ?
#
loop_
_entity_poly.entity_id
_entity_poly.type
_entity_poly.pdbx_seq_one_letter_code
_entity_poly.pdbx_strand_id
1 'polypeptide(L)' 'MVQLKTMKVINCPKVKEIVSNELSEEGTEMKIVFSKLITIELVKLVNLATFCSYKDCEFEFPSLEILIVRECLKMEKFSE' A
#
# COMPACT_ATOMS: atom_id res chain seq x y z
N MET A 1 -4.72 -12.01 18.74
CA MET A 1 -4.88 -11.43 17.39
C MET A 1 -3.57 -10.73 17.02
N VAL A 2 -2.95 -11.07 15.89
CA VAL A 2 -1.66 -10.49 15.47
C VAL A 2 -1.95 -9.30 14.56
N GLN A 3 -1.31 -8.16 14.81
CA GLN A 3 -1.46 -6.94 13.99
C GLN A 3 -0.11 -6.55 13.40
N LEU A 4 -0.11 -6.18 12.12
CA LEU A 4 1.10 -5.80 11.40
C LEU A 4 1.62 -4.46 11.92
N LYS A 5 2.89 -4.44 12.35
CA LYS A 5 3.58 -3.21 12.79
C LYS A 5 4.53 -2.65 11.74
N THR A 6 5.04 -3.51 10.87
CA THR A 6 6.03 -3.13 9.86
C THR A 6 5.73 -3.86 8.58
N MET A 7 5.62 -3.13 7.48
CA MET A 7 5.52 -3.66 6.13
C MET A 7 6.77 -3.28 5.35
N LYS A 8 7.47 -4.29 4.82
CA LYS A 8 8.62 -4.09 3.94
C LYS A 8 8.43 -4.88 2.67
N VAL A 9 8.43 -4.20 1.54
CA VAL A 9 8.39 -4.80 0.21
C VAL A 9 9.62 -4.29 -0.54
N ILE A 10 10.59 -5.18 -0.72
CA ILE A 10 11.93 -4.81 -1.17
C ILE A 10 12.32 -5.68 -2.36
N ASN A 11 12.72 -5.03 -3.46
CA ASN A 11 13.25 -5.69 -4.65
C ASN A 11 12.28 -6.72 -5.25
N CYS A 12 10.99 -6.36 -5.34
CA CYS A 12 9.95 -7.20 -5.92
C CYS A 12 9.54 -6.64 -7.30
N PRO A 13 10.20 -7.03 -8.41
CA PRO A 13 9.97 -6.41 -9.71
C PRO A 13 8.62 -6.80 -10.34
N LYS A 14 7.87 -7.76 -9.79
CA LYS A 14 6.56 -8.16 -10.32
C LYS A 14 5.39 -7.41 -9.69
N VAL A 15 5.61 -6.74 -8.56
CA VAL A 15 4.57 -6.02 -7.83
C VAL A 15 4.20 -4.75 -8.60
N LYS A 16 2.92 -4.63 -8.95
CA LYS A 16 2.35 -3.45 -9.61
C LYS A 16 1.53 -2.57 -8.68
N GLU A 17 0.93 -3.19 -7.67
CA GLU A 17 0.18 -2.57 -6.59
C GLU A 17 0.37 -3.36 -5.28
N ILE A 18 0.23 -2.69 -4.14
CA ILE A 18 0.39 -3.33 -2.81
C ILE A 18 -0.95 -3.91 -2.34
N VAL A 19 -2.04 -3.20 -2.60
CA VAL A 19 -3.41 -3.59 -2.29
C VAL A 19 -4.20 -3.69 -3.60
N SER A 20 -4.65 -4.90 -3.91
CA SER A 20 -5.40 -5.24 -5.13
C SER A 20 -6.89 -5.45 -4.86
N ASN A 21 -7.75 -5.16 -5.83
CA ASN A 21 -9.20 -5.24 -5.68
C ASN A 21 -9.83 -6.59 -6.11
N GLU A 22 -9.10 -7.70 -6.05
CA GLU A 22 -9.58 -8.95 -6.66
C GLU A 22 -10.80 -9.60 -5.97
N LEU A 23 -11.32 -9.01 -4.89
CA LEU A 23 -12.38 -9.60 -4.06
C LEU A 23 -13.55 -8.66 -3.74
N SER A 24 -13.58 -7.40 -4.22
CA SER A 24 -14.70 -6.48 -3.96
C SER A 24 -15.64 -6.37 -5.15
N GLU A 25 -16.93 -6.21 -4.87
CA GLU A 25 -17.90 -5.74 -5.86
C GLU A 25 -17.65 -4.25 -6.15
N GLU A 26 -17.73 -3.86 -7.42
CA GLU A 26 -17.59 -2.47 -7.85
C GLU A 26 -18.63 -1.58 -7.14
N GLY A 27 -18.20 -0.47 -6.56
CA GLY A 27 -19.06 0.49 -5.86
C GLY A 27 -19.22 0.25 -4.35
N THR A 28 -18.50 -0.70 -3.77
CA THR A 28 -18.42 -0.84 -2.30
C THR A 28 -17.32 0.06 -1.74
N GLU A 29 -17.68 1.09 -0.97
CA GLU A 29 -16.69 1.88 -0.22
C GLU A 29 -15.93 0.97 0.76
N MET A 30 -14.60 0.94 0.63
CA MET A 30 -13.74 0.10 1.46
C MET A 30 -12.85 0.98 2.33
N LYS A 31 -13.07 0.94 3.64
CA LYS A 31 -12.21 1.60 4.61
C LYS A 31 -11.23 0.62 5.24
N ILE A 32 -9.94 0.82 5.01
CA ILE A 32 -8.86 -0.01 5.56
C ILE A 32 -8.10 0.79 6.62
N VAL A 33 -8.17 0.33 7.87
CA VAL A 33 -7.48 0.97 9.00
C VAL A 33 -6.31 0.12 9.47
N PHE A 34 -5.09 0.60 9.22
CA PHE A 34 -3.86 -0.01 9.72
C PHE A 34 -3.49 0.55 11.10
N SER A 35 -4.31 0.19 12.11
CA SER A 35 -4.27 0.83 13.44
C SER A 35 -2.98 0.68 14.25
N LYS A 36 -2.08 -0.23 13.87
CA LYS A 36 -0.79 -0.49 14.55
C LYS A 36 0.41 -0.49 13.61
N LEU A 37 0.22 -0.14 12.34
CA LEU A 37 1.32 -0.11 11.37
C LEU A 37 2.15 1.14 11.60
N ILE A 38 3.41 0.93 12.01
CA ILE A 38 4.37 1.98 12.37
C ILE A 38 5.29 2.30 11.20
N THR A 39 5.59 1.31 10.36
CA THR A 39 6.56 1.45 9.27
C THR A 39 6.07 0.84 7.97
N ILE A 40 6.20 1.60 6.89
CA ILE A 40 6.07 1.15 5.50
C ILE A 40 7.39 1.43 4.78
N GLU A 41 7.99 0.40 4.21
CA GLU A 41 9.20 0.50 3.40
C GLU A 41 9.00 -0.18 2.04
N LEU A 42 8.92 0.64 0.99
CA LEU A 42 8.76 0.24 -0.40
C LEU A 42 10.06 0.59 -1.12
N VAL A 43 10.85 -0.43 -1.46
CA VAL A 43 12.20 -0.22 -1.99
C VAL A 43 12.43 -1.05 -3.24
N LYS A 44 12.97 -0.45 -4.31
CA LYS A 44 13.33 -1.16 -5.56
C LYS A 44 12.14 -1.88 -6.20
N LEU A 45 10.96 -1.27 -6.14
CA LEU A 45 9.74 -1.80 -6.76
C LEU A 45 9.56 -1.18 -8.13
N VAL A 46 10.39 -1.62 -9.08
CA VAL A 46 10.53 -1.00 -10.41
C VAL A 46 9.24 -1.00 -11.25
N ASN A 47 8.26 -1.83 -10.91
CA ASN A 47 6.97 -1.91 -11.59
C ASN A 47 5.78 -1.44 -10.74
N LEU A 48 6.00 -0.98 -9.51
CA LEU A 48 4.94 -0.44 -8.66
C LEU A 48 4.43 0.86 -9.26
N ALA A 49 3.13 0.92 -9.60
CA ALA A 49 2.49 2.10 -10.16
C ALA A 49 1.71 2.91 -9.11
N THR A 50 1.06 2.21 -8.18
CA THR A 50 0.26 2.79 -7.08
C THR A 50 0.31 1.86 -5.87
N PHE A 51 0.07 2.37 -4.66
CA PHE A 51 -0.17 1.54 -3.48
C PHE A 51 -1.48 0.76 -3.62
N CYS A 52 -2.53 1.43 -4.11
CA CYS A 52 -3.85 0.85 -4.35
C CYS A 52 -4.51 1.51 -5.56
N SER A 53 -5.06 0.71 -6.47
CA SER A 53 -5.77 1.16 -7.67
C SER A 53 -7.28 1.31 -7.47
N TYR A 54 -7.80 0.99 -6.27
CA TYR A 54 -9.22 1.06 -5.99
C TYR A 54 -9.63 2.47 -5.52
N LYS A 55 -10.43 3.16 -6.35
CA LYS A 55 -10.84 4.55 -6.13
C LYS A 55 -11.66 4.76 -4.88
N ASP A 56 -12.54 3.81 -4.56
CA ASP A 56 -13.43 3.89 -3.40
C ASP A 56 -12.79 3.26 -2.15
N CYS A 57 -11.44 3.18 -2.12
CA CYS A 57 -10.68 2.71 -0.96
C CYS A 57 -10.11 3.87 -0.15
N GLU A 58 -10.56 4.02 1.10
CA GLU A 58 -9.96 4.94 2.05
C GLU A 58 -8.96 4.21 2.96
N PHE A 59 -7.77 4.77 3.14
CA PHE A 59 -6.75 4.24 4.03
C PHE A 59 -6.52 5.16 5.23
N GLU A 60 -6.50 4.58 6.43
CA GLU A 60 -6.06 5.26 7.64
C GLU A 60 -4.85 4.58 8.27
N PHE A 61 -3.86 5.39 8.62
CA PHE A 61 -2.59 4.95 9.22
C PHE A 61 -2.32 5.69 10.54
N PRO A 62 -3.15 5.52 11.58
CA PRO A 62 -3.11 6.35 12.79
C PRO A 62 -1.83 6.18 13.64
N SER A 63 -1.00 5.17 13.35
CA SER A 63 0.26 4.93 14.06
C SER A 63 1.49 4.97 13.15
N LEU A 64 1.35 5.38 11.89
CA LEU A 64 2.45 5.37 10.94
C LEU A 64 3.42 6.51 11.26
N GLU A 65 4.65 6.13 11.56
CA GLU A 65 5.74 7.06 11.86
C GLU A 65 6.74 7.14 10.70
N ILE A 66 6.91 6.03 9.97
CA ILE A 66 7.95 5.90 8.94
C ILE A 66 7.32 5.42 7.63
N LEU A 67 7.39 6.27 6.61
CA LEU A 67 7.11 5.92 5.22
C LEU A 67 8.37 6.13 4.38
N ILE A 68 8.91 5.04 3.85
CA ILE A 68 10.06 5.05 2.94
C ILE A 68 9.60 4.54 1.58
N VAL A 69 9.75 5.37 0.55
CA VAL A 69 9.58 4.99 -0.85
C VAL A 69 10.87 5.33 -1.58
N ARG A 70 11.60 4.32 -2.05
CA ARG A 70 12.92 4.51 -2.68
C ARG A 70 13.06 3.59 -3.89
N GLU A 71 13.55 4.13 -5.01
CA GLU A 71 13.79 3.35 -6.23
C GLU A 71 12.51 2.64 -6.76
N CYS A 72 11.33 3.24 -6.56
CA CYS A 72 10.04 2.80 -7.12
C CYS A 72 9.69 3.63 -8.35
N LEU A 73 10.37 3.33 -9.47
CA LEU A 73 10.46 4.24 -10.62
C LEU A 73 9.15 4.53 -11.36
N LYS A 74 8.14 3.66 -11.23
CA LYS A 74 6.84 3.82 -11.90
C LYS A 74 5.75 4.39 -10.98
N MET A 75 6.05 4.63 -9.71
CA MET A 75 5.05 5.04 -8.74
C MET A 75 4.79 6.54 -8.88
N GLU A 76 3.62 6.90 -9.40
CA GLU A 76 3.24 8.30 -9.63
C GLU A 76 2.43 8.89 -8.47
N LYS A 77 1.65 8.04 -7.79
CA LYS A 77 0.81 8.43 -6.65
C LYS A 77 0.79 7.37 -5.58
N PHE A 78 0.36 7.77 -4.38
CA PHE A 78 0.22 6.84 -3.27
C PHE A 78 -1.01 5.96 -3.49
N SER A 79 -2.23 6.49 -3.53
CA SER A 79 -3.46 5.77 -3.90
C SER A 79 -4.17 6.51 -5.03
N GLU A 80 -5.21 5.88 -5.61
CA GLU A 80 -6.17 6.61 -6.46
C GLU A 80 -6.80 7.83 -5.77
#